data_AF-A0A9E0BXE3-F1
#
_entry.id   AF-A0A9E0BXE3-F1
#
_cell.length_a   1.000
_cell.length_b   1.000
_cell.length_c   1.000
_cell.angle_alpha   90.00
_cell.angle_beta   90.00
_cell.angle_gamma   90.00
#
_symmetry.space_group_name_H-M   'P 1'
#
loop_
_entity.id
_entity.type
_entity.pdbx_description
1 polymer ?
#
loop_
_entity_poly.entity_id
_entity_poly.type
_entity_poly.pdbx_seq_one_letter_code
_entity_poly.pdbx_strand_id
1 'polypeptide(L)'
;MIRSLLLCFSLLAVLNTVHADHHVAMDLTYRATGVQDQYELTVKFFRDCNGMAMPADVVVCFNSVSCNFQGSVTLNRVSGPTLVPFPSCVVPPPGASSCSGGPVYGVQQSVFRGLLTLPYACSD
;
A
#
# COMPACT_ATOMS: atom_id res chain seq x y z
N MET A 1 36.16 35.82 0.62
CA MET A 1 35.18 35.53 1.69
C MET A 1 33.83 35.06 1.14
N ILE A 2 33.17 35.79 0.22
CA ILE A 2 31.86 35.39 -0.36
C ILE A 2 31.89 34.04 -1.10
N ARG A 3 32.95 33.74 -1.86
CA ARG A 3 33.11 32.44 -2.57
C ARG A 3 33.17 31.24 -1.62
N SER A 4 33.86 31.36 -0.49
CA SER A 4 33.90 30.31 0.55
C SER A 4 32.56 30.16 1.26
N LEU A 5 31.79 31.25 1.41
CA LEU A 5 30.46 31.22 2.01
C LEU A 5 29.43 30.50 1.10
N LEU A 6 29.48 30.75 -0.21
CA LEU A 6 28.65 30.05 -1.20
C LEU A 6 28.95 28.55 -1.24
N LEU A 7 30.23 28.17 -1.16
CA LEU A 7 30.64 26.76 -1.12
C LEU A 7 30.14 26.05 0.15
N CYS A 8 30.18 26.75 1.29
CA CYS A 8 29.69 26.23 2.56
C CYS A 8 28.16 26.03 2.55
N PHE A 9 27.41 26.99 1.97
CA PHE A 9 25.96 26.89 1.82
C PHE A 9 25.52 25.73 0.91
N SER A 10 26.25 25.47 -0.19
CA SER A 10 25.99 24.29 -1.04
C SER A 10 26.28 22.96 -0.34
N LEU A 11 27.24 22.92 0.60
CA LEU A 11 27.58 21.70 1.35
C LEU A 11 26.58 21.38 2.46
N LEU A 12 25.89 22.39 2.99
CA LEU A 12 24.79 22.22 3.97
C LEU A 12 23.51 21.68 3.31
N ALA A 13 23.28 21.97 2.02
CA ALA A 13 22.10 21.52 1.28
C ALA A 13 22.09 20.00 0.98
N VAL A 14 23.26 19.33 1.00
CA VAL A 14 23.41 17.89 0.76
C VAL A 14 23.27 17.02 2.02
N LEU A 15 22.99 17.61 3.18
CA LEU A 15 22.76 16.86 4.43
C LEU A 15 21.33 16.30 4.59
N ASN A 16 20.47 16.51 3.60
CA ASN A 16 19.09 16.01 3.65
C ASN A 16 19.07 14.50 3.35
N THR A 17 18.59 13.71 4.30
CA THR A 17 18.23 12.32 4.07
C THR A 17 16.86 12.26 3.39
N VAL A 18 16.80 11.64 2.21
CA VAL A 18 15.51 11.36 1.55
C VAL A 18 14.99 10.03 2.08
N HIS A 19 13.83 10.05 2.73
CA HIS A 19 13.11 8.82 3.07
C HIS A 19 12.21 8.44 1.89
N ALA A 20 12.36 7.22 1.39
CA ALA A 20 11.44 6.65 0.43
C ALA A 20 10.71 5.50 1.11
N ASP A 21 9.39 5.56 1.11
CA ASP A 21 8.55 4.47 1.59
C ASP A 21 8.16 3.56 0.43
N HIS A 22 8.29 2.25 0.64
CA HIS A 22 8.02 1.25 -0.37
C HIS A 22 6.90 0.32 0.09
N HIS A 23 5.80 0.31 -0.65
CA HIS A 23 4.79 -0.75 -0.52
C HIS A 23 5.29 -1.97 -1.29
N VAL A 24 5.31 -3.12 -0.63
CA VAL A 24 5.89 -4.34 -1.21
C VAL A 24 5.04 -4.83 -2.37
N ALA A 25 3.72 -4.88 -2.17
CA ALA A 25 2.77 -5.33 -3.17
C ALA A 25 1.34 -4.93 -2.77
N MET A 26 0.45 -4.96 -3.77
CA MET A 26 -1.00 -4.94 -3.58
C MET A 26 -1.65 -5.95 -4.52
N ASP A 27 -2.71 -6.59 -4.05
CA ASP A 27 -3.55 -7.51 -4.83
C ASP A 27 -5.01 -7.06 -4.69
N LEU A 28 -5.63 -6.67 -5.82
CA LEU A 28 -7.02 -6.22 -5.89
C LEU A 28 -7.86 -7.31 -6.54
N THR A 29 -8.89 -7.74 -5.82
CA THR A 29 -9.91 -8.66 -6.31
C THR A 29 -11.30 -8.07 -6.11
N TYR A 30 -12.26 -8.50 -6.92
CA TYR A 30 -13.65 -8.10 -6.80
C TYR A 30 -14.56 -9.31 -7.01
N ARG A 31 -15.74 -9.29 -6.38
CA ARG A 31 -16.80 -10.27 -6.61
C ARG A 31 -18.16 -9.60 -6.62
N ALA A 32 -19.05 -10.08 -7.48
CA ALA A 32 -20.45 -9.66 -7.45
C ALA A 32 -21.11 -10.11 -6.14
N THR A 33 -21.95 -9.26 -5.57
CA THR A 33 -22.66 -9.53 -4.30
C THR A 33 -24.01 -10.23 -4.49
N GLY A 34 -24.51 -10.26 -5.73
CA GLY A 34 -25.89 -10.66 -6.06
C GLY A 34 -26.88 -9.49 -6.06
N VAL A 35 -26.48 -8.31 -5.54
CA VAL A 35 -27.19 -7.05 -5.76
C VAL A 35 -26.73 -6.46 -7.10
N GLN A 36 -27.67 -5.92 -7.88
CA GLN A 36 -27.38 -5.34 -9.19
C GLN A 36 -26.29 -4.25 -9.07
N ASP A 37 -25.31 -4.30 -9.98
CA ASP A 37 -24.21 -3.34 -10.10
C ASP A 37 -23.33 -3.19 -8.84
N GLN A 38 -23.46 -4.11 -7.88
CA GLN A 38 -22.74 -4.07 -6.60
C GLN A 38 -21.69 -5.18 -6.49
N TYR A 39 -20.47 -4.75 -6.21
CA TYR A 39 -19.29 -5.59 -6.04
C TYR A 39 -18.69 -5.40 -4.65
N GLU A 40 -18.24 -6.49 -4.05
CA GLU A 40 -17.34 -6.43 -2.91
C GLU A 40 -15.90 -6.43 -3.44
N LEU A 41 -15.19 -5.36 -3.16
CA LEU A 41 -13.77 -5.23 -3.44
C LEU A 41 -12.98 -5.77 -2.25
N THR A 42 -11.89 -6.48 -2.53
CA THR A 42 -10.91 -6.90 -1.52
C THR A 42 -9.52 -6.51 -1.99
N VAL A 43 -8.82 -5.72 -1.17
CA VAL A 43 -7.40 -5.39 -1.37
C VAL A 43 -6.58 -6.10 -0.30
N LYS A 44 -5.62 -6.94 -0.72
CA LYS A 44 -4.53 -7.39 0.16
C LYS A 44 -3.36 -6.46 -0.03
N PHE A 45 -2.93 -5.83 1.05
CA PHE A 45 -1.86 -4.86 1.04
C PHE A 45 -0.66 -5.40 1.81
N PHE A 46 0.52 -5.36 1.19
CA PHE A 46 1.76 -5.89 1.73
C PHE A 46 2.75 -4.75 1.97
N ARG A 47 3.22 -4.58 3.21
CA ARG A 47 4.23 -3.58 3.57
C ARG A 47 5.50 -4.20 4.12
N ASP A 48 6.61 -3.50 3.95
CA ASP A 48 7.83 -3.73 4.69
C ASP A 48 7.66 -3.22 6.12
N CYS A 49 8.03 -4.03 7.11
CA CYS A 49 7.94 -3.70 8.53
C CYS A 49 8.88 -2.57 8.99
N ASN A 50 9.90 -2.23 8.20
CA ASN A 50 10.76 -1.07 8.43
C ASN A 50 10.27 0.22 7.76
N GLY A 51 9.27 0.13 6.86
CA GLY A 51 8.65 1.30 6.22
C GLY A 51 7.51 1.91 7.04
N MET A 52 6.71 2.78 6.43
CA MET A 52 5.52 3.38 7.08
C MET A 52 4.56 2.36 7.71
N ALA A 53 3.83 2.84 8.71
CA ALA A 53 2.74 2.10 9.34
C ALA A 53 1.65 1.74 8.32
N MET A 54 1.00 0.59 8.52
CA MET A 54 -0.12 0.14 7.70
C MET A 54 -1.28 1.15 7.78
N PRO A 55 -1.83 1.65 6.65
CA PRO A 55 -2.93 2.60 6.67
C PRO A 55 -4.21 1.99 7.23
N ALA A 56 -5.10 2.83 7.75
CA ALA A 56 -6.39 2.40 8.30
C ALA A 56 -7.39 1.99 7.20
N ASP A 57 -7.27 2.63 6.04
CA ASP A 57 -8.11 2.46 4.86
C ASP A 57 -7.27 2.56 3.58
N VAL A 58 -7.86 2.15 2.46
CA VAL A 58 -7.31 2.35 1.12
C VAL A 58 -8.40 2.89 0.20
N VAL A 59 -8.02 3.80 -0.70
CA VAL A 59 -8.93 4.37 -1.69
C VAL A 59 -8.69 3.71 -3.04
N VAL A 60 -9.74 3.14 -3.63
CA VAL A 60 -9.74 2.61 -4.99
C VAL A 60 -10.44 3.60 -5.90
N CYS A 61 -9.71 4.16 -6.85
CA CYS A 61 -10.25 5.01 -7.92
C CYS A 61 -10.69 4.14 -9.10
N PHE A 62 -11.82 4.50 -9.72
CA PHE A 62 -12.36 3.80 -10.87
C PHE A 62 -12.98 4.81 -11.85
N ASN A 63 -12.98 4.47 -13.14
CA ASN A 63 -13.53 5.33 -14.19
C ASN A 63 -14.13 4.49 -15.31
N SER A 64 -15.07 5.09 -16.04
CA SER A 64 -15.70 4.53 -17.24
C SER A 64 -15.70 5.59 -18.33
N VAL A 65 -15.11 5.27 -19.49
CA VAL A 65 -15.16 6.15 -20.67
C VAL A 65 -16.58 6.17 -21.23
N SER A 66 -17.24 5.01 -21.25
CA SER A 66 -18.58 4.80 -21.79
C SER A 66 -19.65 5.58 -21.02
N CYS A 67 -19.49 5.71 -19.70
CA CYS A 67 -20.36 6.54 -18.86
C CYS A 67 -19.88 7.99 -18.69
N ASN A 68 -18.72 8.37 -19.25
CA ASN A 68 -18.04 9.64 -18.93
C ASN A 68 -17.99 9.93 -17.42
N PHE A 69 -17.57 8.93 -16.64
CA PHE A 69 -17.62 8.95 -15.19
C PHE A 69 -16.29 8.58 -14.54
N GLN A 70 -16.00 9.20 -13.40
CA GLN A 70 -14.90 8.83 -12.52
C GLN A 70 -15.37 8.92 -11.07
N GLY A 71 -14.88 8.00 -10.24
CA GLY A 71 -15.25 7.91 -8.84
C GLY A 71 -14.16 7.25 -8.00
N SER A 72 -14.44 7.16 -6.70
CA SER A 72 -13.60 6.41 -5.77
C SER A 72 -14.44 5.75 -4.69
N VAL A 73 -13.90 4.69 -4.11
CA VAL A 73 -14.48 3.99 -2.96
C VAL A 73 -13.40 3.76 -1.92
N THR A 74 -13.74 4.00 -0.66
CA THR A 74 -12.84 3.75 0.47
C THR A 74 -13.11 2.35 1.02
N LEU A 75 -12.06 1.52 1.08
CA LEU A 75 -12.10 0.21 1.71
C LEU A 75 -11.47 0.31 3.11
N ASN A 76 -12.14 -0.27 4.10
CA ASN A 76 -11.65 -0.28 5.47
C ASN A 76 -10.89 -1.58 5.75
N ARG A 77 -9.87 -1.51 6.62
CA ARG A 77 -9.14 -2.70 7.05
C ARG A 77 -10.05 -3.64 7.83
N VAL A 78 -10.19 -4.87 7.36
CA VAL A 78 -10.99 -5.92 8.00
C VAL A 78 -10.13 -6.98 8.69
N SER A 79 -8.84 -7.07 8.36
CA SER A 79 -7.89 -7.94 9.07
C SER A 79 -6.44 -7.49 8.90
N GLY A 80 -5.58 -7.97 9.80
CA GLY A 80 -4.16 -7.60 9.87
C GLY A 80 -3.89 -6.30 10.63
N PRO A 81 -2.62 -5.85 10.66
CA PRO A 81 -1.47 -6.43 9.98
C PRO A 81 -0.99 -7.76 10.59
N THR A 82 -0.75 -8.75 9.75
CA THR A 82 -0.18 -10.05 10.14
C THR A 82 1.13 -10.32 9.39
N LEU A 83 2.10 -10.95 10.06
CA LEU A 83 3.36 -11.35 9.44
C LEU A 83 3.10 -12.29 8.25
N VAL A 84 3.75 -12.01 7.12
CA VAL A 84 3.77 -12.91 5.96
C VAL A 84 4.92 -13.90 6.16
N PRO A 85 4.64 -15.21 6.20
CA PRO A 85 5.69 -16.21 6.33
C PRO A 85 6.55 -16.24 5.07
N PHE A 86 7.82 -16.62 5.24
CA PHE A 86 8.69 -16.89 4.11
C PHE A 86 8.11 -18.04 3.26
N PRO A 87 8.27 -18.00 1.93
CA PRO A 87 7.92 -19.13 1.07
C PRO A 87 8.63 -20.39 1.55
N SER A 88 7.97 -21.56 1.45
CA SER A 88 8.51 -22.82 1.94
C SER A 88 9.85 -23.24 1.32
N CYS A 89 10.19 -22.69 0.15
CA CYS A 89 11.47 -22.90 -0.53
C CYS A 89 12.59 -21.94 -0.09
N VAL A 90 12.31 -20.99 0.82
CA VAL A 90 13.26 -20.00 1.30
C VAL A 90 13.45 -20.19 2.80
N VAL A 91 14.69 -20.50 3.20
CA VAL A 91 15.08 -20.51 4.61
C VAL A 91 15.53 -19.09 4.98
N PRO A 92 14.83 -18.38 5.88
CA PRO A 92 15.26 -17.06 6.30
C PRO A 92 16.54 -17.14 7.14
N PRO A 93 17.34 -16.06 7.17
CA PRO A 93 18.41 -15.93 8.16
C PRO A 93 17.89 -16.12 9.59
N PRO A 94 18.70 -16.66 10.52
CA PRO A 94 18.30 -16.82 11.91
C PRO A 94 18.05 -15.46 12.57
N GLY A 95 16.98 -15.36 13.35
CA GLY A 95 16.64 -14.15 14.11
C GLY A 95 15.15 -13.80 14.06
N ALA A 96 14.75 -12.80 14.84
CA ALA A 96 13.41 -12.27 14.78
C ALA A 96 13.21 -11.42 13.51
N SER A 97 11.97 -11.40 13.00
CA SER A 97 11.56 -10.52 11.91
C SER A 97 11.62 -9.04 12.33
N SER A 98 11.85 -8.14 11.38
CA SER A 98 11.76 -6.68 11.57
C SER A 98 10.38 -6.24 12.02
N CYS A 99 9.34 -7.02 11.71
CA CYS A 99 7.98 -6.84 12.24
C CYS A 99 7.87 -7.02 13.77
N SER A 100 8.89 -7.60 14.38
CA SER A 100 9.00 -7.85 15.83
C SER A 100 10.29 -7.25 16.40
N GLY A 101 10.84 -6.22 15.73
CA GLY A 101 12.05 -5.50 16.17
C GLY A 101 13.37 -6.22 15.92
N GLY A 102 13.37 -7.30 15.12
CA GLY A 102 14.59 -8.04 14.78
C GLY A 102 15.24 -7.59 13.46
N PRO A 103 16.42 -8.16 13.12
CA PRO A 103 17.18 -7.77 11.93
C PRO A 103 16.73 -8.48 10.65
N VAL A 104 15.91 -9.53 10.74
CA VAL A 104 15.50 -10.34 9.58
C VAL A 104 14.40 -9.60 8.82
N TYR A 105 14.54 -9.46 7.49
CA TYR A 105 13.52 -8.80 6.65
C TYR A 105 12.11 -9.35 6.92
N GLY A 106 11.14 -8.45 7.03
CA GLY A 106 9.79 -8.78 7.47
C GLY A 106 8.74 -8.04 6.65
N VAL A 107 7.70 -8.78 6.23
CA VAL A 107 6.56 -8.23 5.50
C VAL A 107 5.29 -8.49 6.30
N GLN A 108 4.42 -7.50 6.36
CA GLN A 108 3.09 -7.64 6.94
C GLN A 108 2.01 -7.47 5.87
N GLN A 109 0.94 -8.27 5.98
CA GLN A 109 -0.24 -8.18 5.14
C GLN A 109 -1.43 -7.63 5.95
N SER A 110 -2.23 -6.76 5.34
CA SER A 110 -3.59 -6.44 5.79
C SER A 110 -4.59 -6.65 4.67
N VAL A 111 -5.83 -6.97 5.04
CA VAL A 111 -6.93 -7.12 4.09
C VAL A 111 -7.90 -5.98 4.30
N PHE A 112 -8.26 -5.31 3.21
CA PHE A 112 -9.23 -4.23 3.17
C PHE A 112 -10.43 -4.66 2.35
N ARG A 113 -11.63 -4.33 2.81
CA ARG A 113 -12.87 -4.62 2.08
C ARG A 113 -13.79 -3.41 2.06
N GLY A 114 -14.59 -3.35 1.00
CA GLY A 114 -15.58 -2.31 0.79
C GLY A 114 -16.56 -2.73 -0.29
N LEU A 115 -17.76 -2.17 -0.23
CA LEU A 115 -18.77 -2.35 -1.26
C LEU A 115 -18.71 -1.18 -2.24
N LEU A 116 -18.66 -1.51 -3.53
CA LEU A 116 -18.79 -0.55 -4.63
C LEU A 116 -20.10 -0.83 -5.35
N THR A 117 -20.97 0.16 -5.44
CA THR A 117 -22.13 0.14 -6.34
C THR A 117 -21.82 1.05 -7.51
N LEU A 118 -21.75 0.49 -8.72
CA LEU A 118 -21.52 1.27 -9.92
C LEU A 118 -22.76 2.13 -10.22
N PRO A 119 -22.62 3.45 -10.40
CA PRO A 119 -23.78 4.36 -10.50
C PRO A 119 -24.53 4.26 -11.82
N TYR A 120 -23.94 3.64 -12.84
CA TYR A 120 -24.48 3.56 -14.20
C TYR A 120 -24.23 2.19 -14.79
N ALA A 121 -25.24 1.65 -15.48
CA ALA A 121 -25.11 0.45 -16.29
C ALA A 121 -24.69 0.82 -17.72
N CYS A 122 -23.39 1.08 -17.92
CA CYS A 122 -22.81 1.20 -19.26
C CYS A 122 -21.99 -0.07 -19.57
N SER A 123 -21.85 -0.39 -20.85
CA SER A 123 -20.93 -1.44 -21.29
C SER A 123 -19.53 -0.86 -21.39
N ASP A 124 -18.61 -1.34 -20.56
CA ASP A 124 -17.15 -1.10 -20.65
C ASP A 124 -16.41 -2.34 -21.20
#